data_AF-A0A2K3LK39-F1
#
_entry.id   AF-A0A2K3LK39-F1
#
_cell.length_a   1.000
_cell.length_b   1.000
_cell.length_c   1.000
_cell.angle_alpha   90.00
_cell.angle_beta   90.00
_cell.angle_gamma   90.00
#
_symmetry.space_group_name_H-M   'P 1'
#
loop_
_entity.id
_entity.type
_entity.pdbx_description
1 polymer ?
#
loop_
_entity_poly.entity_id
_entity_poly.type
_entity_poly.pdbx_seq_one_letter_code
_entity_poly.pdbx_strand_id
1 'polypeptide(L)'
;LEARVKEFEIKEHEFKGQLKELESDKMHFESQLKGLKLKEDQLESWVKEFESKEVKFNDQVKEFQSKEEEFKGRVAEFKSKEKDFESQIREFESKEEKFKGRVREFELKWLELQLNELKSKENQFEGQVKDLESMQNEFDGQLKELELRENQCEMSFEEVIESDDQPSPAIDGRSLQLLPMEQTDKNESLGNEIRTRLLASSDPSKVVLDIIQNPSIPHCRKGNNVIIIDDGHIVILEQLMRISPQIKPCVREEATRLVLNLKAYIGENTENSVAVLGFLLLLSIYGLVPYFDENEVLKLFGFVAQHKIAVELFGTMGLADKVSHFVQNLIRKKQHVEAVRFICAYNMANKNQAVDLLHEHVQSAKVISESNCTKTNSVKIKDKARDQEIDTLRTVLQCISDNNIESVDLLNQIQGRIFELSRQKRYFSV
;
A
#
# COMPACT_ATOMS: atom_id res chain seq x y z
N LEU A 1 71.49 -96.20 -46.12
CA LEU A 1 70.71 -96.32 -44.87
C LEU A 1 70.89 -95.08 -44.00
N GLU A 2 72.10 -94.68 -43.63
CA GLU A 2 72.39 -93.47 -42.82
C GLU A 2 71.79 -92.15 -43.33
N ALA A 3 71.90 -91.83 -44.62
CA ALA A 3 71.32 -90.58 -45.16
C ALA A 3 69.80 -90.50 -45.01
N ARG A 4 69.13 -91.66 -45.10
CA ARG A 4 67.68 -91.80 -44.99
C ARG A 4 67.20 -91.71 -43.54
N VAL A 5 68.05 -92.12 -42.58
CA VAL A 5 67.83 -91.96 -41.14
C VAL A 5 67.95 -90.48 -40.75
N LYS A 6 69.01 -89.79 -41.21
CA LYS A 6 69.18 -88.35 -40.96
C LYS A 6 68.04 -87.50 -41.55
N GLU A 7 67.53 -87.85 -42.72
CA GLU A 7 66.35 -87.18 -43.31
C GLU A 7 65.09 -87.37 -42.44
N PHE A 8 64.91 -88.57 -41.87
CA PHE A 8 63.83 -88.87 -40.94
C PHE A 8 63.95 -88.08 -39.63
N GLU A 9 65.15 -87.98 -39.06
CA GLU A 9 65.42 -87.21 -37.85
C GLU A 9 65.12 -85.71 -38.03
N ILE A 10 65.47 -85.13 -39.20
CA ILE A 10 65.16 -83.73 -39.52
C ILE A 10 63.64 -83.52 -39.61
N LYS A 11 62.93 -84.40 -40.32
CA LYS A 11 61.45 -84.35 -40.42
C LYS A 11 60.78 -84.51 -39.06
N GLU A 12 61.28 -85.41 -38.21
CA GLU A 12 60.76 -85.58 -36.85
C GLU A 12 60.95 -84.30 -36.02
N HIS A 13 62.12 -83.66 -36.12
CA HIS A 13 62.40 -82.42 -35.40
C HIS A 13 61.55 -81.24 -35.92
N GLU A 14 61.26 -81.21 -37.23
CA GLU A 14 60.35 -80.25 -37.87
C GLU A 14 58.89 -80.46 -37.42
N PHE A 15 58.39 -81.71 -37.45
CA PHE A 15 57.06 -82.06 -36.92
C PHE A 15 56.92 -81.70 -35.44
N LYS A 16 57.96 -81.93 -34.64
CA LYS A 16 57.98 -81.54 -33.23
C LYS A 16 57.94 -80.02 -33.03
N GLY A 17 58.54 -79.26 -33.96
CA GLY A 17 58.43 -77.79 -34.00
C GLY A 17 57.00 -77.34 -34.30
N GLN A 18 56.40 -77.87 -35.36
CA GLN A 18 55.02 -77.59 -35.76
C GLN A 18 54.01 -77.95 -34.66
N LEU A 19 54.23 -79.06 -33.94
CA LEU A 19 53.36 -79.48 -32.84
C LEU A 19 53.36 -78.45 -31.69
N LYS A 20 54.53 -77.89 -31.35
CA LYS A 20 54.66 -76.86 -30.31
C LYS A 20 54.00 -75.54 -30.72
N GLU A 21 54.14 -75.17 -31.99
CA GLU A 21 53.49 -73.98 -32.56
C GLU A 21 51.97 -74.13 -32.51
N LEU A 22 51.43 -75.27 -32.97
CA LEU A 22 50.01 -75.58 -32.90
C LEU A 22 49.47 -75.57 -31.46
N GLU A 23 50.25 -76.04 -30.50
CA GLU A 23 49.88 -76.01 -29.08
C GLU A 23 49.86 -74.58 -28.52
N SER A 24 50.82 -73.72 -28.92
CA SER A 24 50.80 -72.29 -28.59
C SER A 24 49.58 -71.58 -29.19
N ASP A 25 49.25 -71.85 -30.45
CA ASP A 25 48.09 -71.28 -31.13
C ASP A 25 46.77 -71.72 -30.46
N LYS A 26 46.66 -72.99 -30.09
CA LYS A 26 45.50 -73.50 -29.33
C LYS A 26 45.33 -72.73 -28.02
N MET A 27 46.41 -72.54 -27.26
CA MET A 27 46.37 -71.79 -26.00
C MET A 27 46.00 -70.32 -26.20
N HIS A 28 46.47 -69.69 -27.30
CA HIS A 28 46.08 -68.34 -27.67
C HIS A 28 44.59 -68.24 -28.02
N PHE A 29 44.07 -69.16 -28.84
CA PHE A 29 42.64 -69.20 -29.18
C PHE A 29 41.75 -69.45 -27.95
N GLU A 30 42.14 -70.35 -27.03
CA GLU A 30 41.41 -70.57 -25.78
C GLU A 30 41.35 -69.30 -24.92
N SER A 31 42.44 -68.52 -24.87
CA SER A 31 42.48 -67.23 -24.18
C SER A 31 41.55 -66.20 -24.83
N GLN A 32 41.57 -66.11 -26.17
CA GLN A 32 40.66 -65.24 -26.91
C GLN A 32 39.19 -65.62 -26.72
N LEU A 33 38.88 -66.92 -26.72
CA LEU A 33 37.53 -67.43 -26.52
C LEU A 33 36.98 -67.04 -25.15
N LYS A 34 37.81 -67.16 -24.09
CA LYS A 34 37.46 -66.69 -22.74
C LYS A 34 37.22 -65.18 -22.71
N GLY A 35 38.06 -64.41 -23.39
CA GLY A 35 37.90 -62.96 -23.51
C GLY A 35 36.62 -62.55 -24.24
N LEU A 36 36.26 -63.25 -25.31
CA LEU A 36 34.99 -63.05 -26.02
C LEU A 36 33.80 -63.42 -25.14
N LYS A 37 33.90 -64.50 -24.37
CA LYS A 37 32.81 -64.94 -23.48
C LYS A 37 32.50 -63.88 -22.40
N LEU A 38 33.53 -63.28 -21.80
CA LEU A 38 33.35 -62.18 -20.85
C LEU A 38 32.69 -60.95 -21.48
N LYS A 39 33.02 -60.62 -22.73
CA LYS A 39 32.39 -59.51 -23.47
C LYS A 39 30.92 -59.79 -23.79
N GLU A 40 30.60 -61.04 -24.16
CA GLU A 40 29.22 -61.48 -24.37
C GLU A 40 28.39 -61.29 -23.10
N ASP A 41 28.89 -61.75 -21.95
CA ASP A 41 28.18 -61.64 -20.67
C ASP A 41 28.02 -60.15 -20.24
N GLN A 42 29.01 -59.29 -20.53
CA GLN A 42 28.90 -57.84 -20.31
C GLN A 42 27.83 -57.20 -21.19
N LEU A 43 27.78 -57.54 -22.48
CA LEU A 43 26.77 -57.04 -23.41
C LEU A 43 25.37 -57.46 -22.95
N GLU A 44 25.20 -58.70 -22.51
CA GLU A 44 23.91 -59.19 -22.01
C GLU A 44 23.46 -58.43 -20.75
N SER A 45 24.38 -58.08 -19.86
CA SER A 45 24.09 -57.24 -18.71
C SER A 45 23.65 -55.83 -19.11
N TRP A 46 24.30 -55.22 -20.10
CA TRP A 46 23.91 -53.90 -20.60
C TRP A 46 22.55 -53.93 -21.30
N VAL A 47 22.25 -54.96 -22.10
CA VAL A 47 20.95 -55.12 -22.75
C VAL A 47 19.83 -55.14 -21.70
N LYS A 48 19.98 -55.94 -20.63
CA LYS A 48 19.00 -55.99 -19.53
C LYS A 48 18.83 -54.63 -18.82
N GLU A 49 19.91 -53.88 -18.64
CA GLU A 49 19.85 -52.53 -18.08
C GLU A 49 19.10 -51.55 -18.99
N PHE A 50 19.35 -51.60 -20.30
CA PHE A 50 18.66 -50.75 -21.28
C PHE A 50 17.18 -51.07 -21.39
N GLU A 51 16.81 -52.36 -21.42
CA GLU A 51 15.40 -52.79 -21.39
C GLU A 51 14.68 -52.26 -20.14
N SER A 52 15.33 -52.31 -18.97
CA SER A 52 14.75 -51.77 -17.73
C SER A 52 14.55 -50.25 -17.81
N LYS A 53 15.51 -49.52 -18.41
CA LYS A 53 15.39 -48.07 -18.60
C LYS A 53 14.30 -47.72 -19.59
N GLU A 54 14.16 -48.48 -20.68
CA GLU A 54 13.12 -48.29 -21.68
C GLU A 54 11.72 -48.40 -21.08
N VAL A 55 11.47 -49.43 -20.26
CA VAL A 55 10.18 -49.58 -19.56
C VAL A 55 9.91 -48.38 -18.65
N LYS A 56 10.89 -47.94 -17.84
CA LYS A 56 10.74 -46.77 -16.96
C LYS A 56 10.44 -45.49 -17.74
N PHE A 57 11.12 -45.27 -18.87
CA PHE A 57 10.85 -44.12 -19.74
C PHE A 57 9.45 -44.17 -20.31
N ASN A 58 9.00 -45.35 -20.74
CA ASN A 58 7.65 -45.53 -21.28
C ASN A 58 6.56 -45.23 -20.24
N ASP A 59 6.78 -45.63 -18.98
CA ASP A 59 5.86 -45.31 -17.88
C ASP A 59 5.82 -43.80 -17.61
N GLN A 60 6.96 -43.11 -17.61
CA GLN A 60 7.02 -41.65 -17.48
C GLN A 60 6.30 -40.93 -18.62
N VAL A 61 6.45 -41.41 -19.86
CA VAL A 61 5.76 -40.84 -21.03
C VAL A 61 4.23 -40.94 -20.86
N LYS A 62 3.72 -42.08 -20.39
CA LYS A 62 2.28 -42.25 -20.11
C LYS A 62 1.80 -41.31 -19.00
N GLU A 63 2.60 -41.13 -17.94
CA GLU A 63 2.27 -40.18 -16.86
C GLU A 63 2.19 -38.73 -17.40
N PHE A 64 3.15 -38.32 -18.24
CA PHE A 64 3.13 -37.00 -18.87
C PHE A 64 1.92 -36.80 -19.79
N GLN A 65 1.56 -37.81 -20.58
CA GLN A 65 0.36 -37.77 -21.42
C GLN A 65 -0.91 -37.60 -20.59
N SER A 66 -1.04 -38.31 -19.48
CA SER A 66 -2.19 -38.15 -18.57
C SER A 66 -2.26 -36.75 -17.98
N LYS A 67 -1.13 -36.15 -17.59
CA LYS A 67 -1.08 -34.76 -17.09
C LYS A 67 -1.44 -33.75 -18.17
N GLU A 68 -0.99 -33.97 -19.41
CA GLU A 68 -1.32 -33.11 -20.54
C GLU A 68 -2.84 -33.04 -20.77
N GLU A 69 -3.52 -34.18 -20.73
CA GLU A 69 -4.99 -34.23 -20.87
C GLU A 69 -5.71 -33.55 -19.70
N GLU A 70 -5.21 -33.70 -18.46
CA GLU A 70 -5.74 -32.96 -17.32
C GLU A 70 -5.59 -31.44 -17.49
N PHE A 71 -4.43 -30.97 -17.96
CA PHE A 71 -4.19 -29.56 -18.24
C PHE A 71 -5.11 -29.04 -19.34
N LYS A 72 -5.34 -29.80 -20.41
CA LYS A 72 -6.32 -29.44 -21.46
C LYS A 72 -7.72 -29.25 -20.87
N GLY A 73 -8.14 -30.14 -19.97
CA GLY A 73 -9.41 -30.04 -19.25
C GLY A 73 -9.52 -28.75 -18.43
N ARG A 74 -8.49 -28.44 -17.63
CA ARG A 74 -8.44 -27.22 -16.81
C ARG A 74 -8.45 -25.95 -17.66
N VAL A 75 -7.76 -25.94 -18.79
CA VAL A 75 -7.76 -24.80 -19.73
C VAL A 75 -9.16 -24.57 -20.31
N ALA A 76 -9.87 -25.64 -20.68
CA ALA A 76 -11.25 -25.52 -21.16
C ALA A 76 -12.19 -24.96 -20.08
N GLU A 77 -12.04 -25.39 -18.83
CA GLU A 77 -12.80 -24.88 -17.68
C GLU A 77 -12.54 -23.38 -17.46
N PHE A 78 -11.27 -22.96 -17.45
CA PHE A 78 -10.92 -21.54 -17.31
C PHE A 78 -11.50 -20.69 -18.43
N LYS A 79 -11.48 -21.19 -19.66
CA LYS A 79 -12.09 -20.51 -20.82
C LYS A 79 -13.61 -20.36 -20.68
N SER A 80 -14.28 -21.31 -20.03
CA SER A 80 -15.71 -21.18 -19.72
C SER A 80 -15.95 -20.11 -18.66
N LYS A 81 -15.16 -20.11 -17.57
CA LYS A 81 -15.26 -19.10 -16.50
C LYS A 81 -14.99 -17.68 -17.00
N GLU A 82 -14.02 -17.52 -17.91
CA GLU A 82 -13.73 -16.24 -18.54
C GLU A 82 -14.95 -15.68 -19.29
N LYS A 83 -15.66 -16.52 -20.05
CA LYS A 83 -16.91 -16.13 -20.74
C LYS A 83 -18.02 -15.74 -19.78
N ASP A 84 -18.17 -16.46 -18.67
CA ASP A 84 -19.17 -16.14 -17.65
C ASP A 84 -18.88 -14.77 -17.00
N PHE A 85 -17.62 -14.50 -16.64
CA PHE A 85 -17.21 -13.19 -16.11
C PHE A 85 -17.44 -12.07 -17.13
N GLU A 86 -17.12 -12.29 -18.40
CA GLU A 86 -17.38 -11.30 -19.45
C GLU A 86 -18.88 -10.99 -19.59
N SER A 87 -19.74 -12.00 -19.43
CA SER A 87 -21.20 -11.79 -19.39
C SER A 87 -21.65 -10.98 -18.18
N GLN A 88 -21.07 -11.25 -17.00
CA GLN A 88 -21.38 -10.48 -15.79
C GLN A 88 -20.97 -9.02 -15.92
N ILE A 89 -19.80 -8.75 -16.50
CA ILE A 89 -19.33 -7.37 -16.76
C ILE A 89 -20.34 -6.61 -17.62
N ARG A 90 -20.78 -7.21 -18.74
CA ARG A 90 -21.81 -6.60 -19.61
C ARG A 90 -23.12 -6.32 -18.87
N GLU A 91 -23.52 -7.20 -17.95
CA GLU A 91 -24.71 -6.98 -17.12
C GLU A 91 -24.53 -5.78 -16.17
N PHE A 92 -23.36 -5.67 -15.52
CA PHE A 92 -23.04 -4.55 -14.64
C PHE A 92 -22.97 -3.23 -15.38
N GLU A 93 -22.35 -3.18 -16.56
CA GLU A 93 -22.32 -2.00 -17.42
C GLU A 93 -23.74 -1.53 -17.79
N SER A 94 -24.64 -2.47 -18.13
CA SER A 94 -26.04 -2.14 -18.39
C SER A 94 -26.76 -1.57 -17.17
N LYS A 95 -26.47 -2.09 -15.96
CA LYS A 95 -27.04 -1.57 -14.71
C LYS A 95 -26.50 -0.17 -14.40
N GLU A 96 -25.20 0.05 -14.59
CA GLU A 96 -24.57 1.36 -14.39
C GLU A 96 -25.21 2.42 -15.28
N GLU A 97 -25.41 2.14 -16.56
CA GLU A 97 -26.07 3.09 -17.48
C GLU A 97 -27.52 3.39 -17.08
N LYS A 98 -28.26 2.38 -16.59
CA LYS A 98 -29.60 2.61 -16.02
C LYS A 98 -29.55 3.52 -14.78
N PHE A 99 -28.56 3.33 -13.90
CA PHE A 99 -28.38 4.19 -12.73
C PHE A 99 -28.01 5.62 -13.11
N LYS A 100 -27.09 5.83 -14.06
CA LYS A 100 -26.77 7.16 -14.61
C LYS A 100 -28.00 7.84 -15.19
N GLY A 101 -28.86 7.10 -15.89
CA GLY A 101 -30.15 7.59 -16.36
C GLY A 101 -31.03 8.14 -15.21
N ARG A 102 -31.17 7.37 -14.13
CA ARG A 102 -31.98 7.77 -12.96
C ARG A 102 -31.39 8.98 -12.23
N VAL A 103 -30.06 9.05 -12.08
CA VAL A 103 -29.40 10.20 -11.45
C VAL A 103 -29.69 11.48 -12.23
N ARG A 104 -29.54 11.45 -13.56
CA ARG A 104 -29.89 12.60 -14.41
C ARG A 104 -31.36 13.00 -14.29
N GLU A 105 -32.27 12.03 -14.19
CA GLU A 105 -33.69 12.31 -13.97
C GLU A 105 -33.95 13.02 -12.63
N PHE A 106 -33.30 12.57 -11.55
CA PHE A 106 -33.39 13.20 -10.24
C PHE A 106 -32.80 14.62 -10.24
N GLU A 107 -31.65 14.82 -10.88
CA GLU A 107 -31.03 16.15 -11.03
C GLU A 107 -31.95 17.14 -11.74
N LEU A 108 -32.59 16.72 -12.83
CA LEU A 108 -33.55 17.55 -13.55
C LEU A 108 -34.76 17.93 -12.68
N LYS A 109 -35.32 16.95 -11.95
CA LYS A 109 -36.44 17.20 -11.02
C LYS A 109 -36.05 18.14 -9.87
N TRP A 110 -34.84 18.00 -9.34
CA TRP A 110 -34.32 18.88 -8.30
C TRP A 110 -34.16 20.32 -8.79
N LEU A 111 -33.57 20.50 -9.98
CA LEU A 111 -33.43 21.81 -10.61
C LEU A 111 -34.79 22.45 -10.90
N GLU A 112 -35.77 21.68 -11.36
CA GLU A 112 -37.13 22.17 -11.60
C GLU A 112 -37.80 22.67 -10.30
N LEU A 113 -37.63 21.95 -9.18
CA LEU A 113 -38.12 22.40 -7.86
C LEU A 113 -37.45 23.70 -7.42
N GLN A 114 -36.13 23.81 -7.56
CA GLN A 114 -35.39 25.03 -7.25
C GLN A 114 -35.83 26.22 -8.09
N LEU A 115 -36.08 26.00 -9.39
CA LEU A 115 -36.58 27.04 -10.30
C LEU A 115 -37.96 27.53 -9.87
N ASN A 116 -38.86 26.61 -9.49
CA ASN A 116 -40.20 26.97 -9.03
C ASN A 116 -40.17 27.73 -7.70
N GLU A 117 -39.27 27.37 -6.77
CA GLU A 117 -39.09 28.10 -5.51
C GLU A 117 -38.59 29.53 -5.77
N LEU A 118 -37.58 29.70 -6.64
CA LEU A 118 -37.06 31.00 -7.03
C LEU A 118 -38.13 31.86 -7.71
N LYS A 119 -38.92 31.28 -8.61
CA LYS A 119 -40.04 31.96 -9.27
C LYS A 119 -41.09 32.44 -8.27
N SER A 120 -41.36 31.66 -7.23
CA SER A 120 -42.28 32.10 -6.15
C SER A 120 -41.70 33.27 -5.36
N LYS A 121 -40.39 33.26 -5.07
CA LYS A 121 -39.70 34.37 -4.37
C LYS A 121 -39.66 35.63 -5.24
N GLU A 122 -39.44 35.49 -6.55
CA GLU A 122 -39.49 36.58 -7.52
C GLU A 122 -40.85 37.29 -7.48
N ASN A 123 -41.95 36.53 -7.57
CA ASN A 123 -43.30 37.09 -7.47
C ASN A 123 -43.56 37.80 -6.12
N GLN A 124 -43.01 37.27 -5.02
CA GLN A 124 -43.12 37.90 -3.71
C GLN A 124 -42.37 39.25 -3.66
N PHE A 125 -41.15 39.30 -4.20
CA PHE A 125 -40.40 40.55 -4.30
C PHE A 125 -41.08 41.57 -5.20
N GLU A 126 -41.67 41.13 -6.33
CA GLU A 126 -42.42 42.02 -7.21
C GLU A 126 -43.61 42.68 -6.48
N GLY A 127 -44.29 41.93 -5.61
CA GLY A 127 -45.32 42.48 -4.72
C GLY A 127 -44.75 43.53 -3.76
N GLN A 128 -43.65 43.21 -3.06
CA GLN A 128 -43.00 44.15 -2.14
C GLN A 128 -42.53 45.43 -2.83
N VAL A 129 -42.03 45.34 -4.06
CA VAL A 129 -41.63 46.50 -4.86
C VAL A 129 -42.83 47.39 -5.17
N LYS A 130 -43.97 46.81 -5.57
CA LYS A 130 -45.21 47.58 -5.82
C LYS A 130 -45.71 48.28 -4.55
N ASP A 131 -45.63 47.62 -3.40
CA ASP A 131 -46.00 48.22 -2.11
C ASP A 131 -45.07 49.39 -1.73
N LEU A 132 -43.76 49.22 -1.91
CA LEU A 132 -42.76 50.28 -1.68
C LEU A 132 -42.95 51.47 -2.63
N GLU A 133 -43.28 51.21 -3.90
CA GLU A 133 -43.59 52.26 -4.88
C GLU A 133 -44.84 53.05 -4.47
N SER A 134 -45.87 52.37 -3.94
CA SER A 134 -47.04 53.02 -3.37
C SER A 134 -46.69 53.88 -2.14
N MET A 135 -45.86 53.36 -1.23
CA MET A 135 -45.41 54.14 -0.07
C MET A 135 -44.57 55.35 -0.49
N GLN A 136 -43.71 55.19 -1.50
CA GLN A 136 -42.90 56.29 -2.02
C GLN A 136 -43.77 57.40 -2.62
N ASN A 137 -44.82 57.04 -3.36
CA ASN A 137 -45.79 58.01 -3.88
C ASN A 137 -46.57 58.72 -2.76
N GLU A 138 -46.88 58.02 -1.68
CA GLU A 138 -47.54 58.60 -0.50
C GLU A 138 -46.61 59.58 0.23
N PHE A 139 -45.35 59.21 0.45
CA PHE A 139 -44.33 60.11 1.00
C PHE A 139 -44.10 61.33 0.12
N ASP A 140 -44.04 61.17 -1.21
CA ASP A 140 -43.89 62.30 -2.15
C ASP A 140 -45.09 63.25 -2.08
N GLY A 141 -46.31 62.72 -1.89
CA GLY A 141 -47.50 63.50 -1.61
C GLY A 141 -47.44 64.27 -0.29
N GLN A 142 -47.00 63.61 0.79
CA GLN A 142 -46.80 64.24 2.10
C GLN A 142 -45.70 65.29 2.08
N LEU A 143 -44.62 65.08 1.30
CA LEU A 143 -43.50 66.00 1.18
C LEU A 143 -43.91 67.27 0.44
N LYS A 144 -44.73 67.15 -0.62
CA LYS A 144 -45.38 68.29 -1.28
C LYS A 144 -46.32 69.05 -0.34
N GLU A 145 -47.04 68.37 0.54
CA GLU A 145 -47.89 69.00 1.55
C GLU A 145 -47.08 69.72 2.64
N LEU A 146 -45.95 69.13 3.08
CA LEU A 146 -45.01 69.74 4.01
C LEU A 146 -44.31 70.96 3.40
N GLU A 147 -43.89 70.88 2.13
CA GLU A 147 -43.28 72.00 1.39
C GLU A 147 -44.28 73.17 1.28
N LEU A 148 -45.57 72.90 1.04
CA LEU A 148 -46.63 73.92 1.09
C LEU A 148 -46.84 74.51 2.50
N ARG A 149 -46.63 73.71 3.55
CA ARG A 149 -46.76 74.15 4.96
C ARG A 149 -45.53 74.92 5.44
N GLU A 150 -44.34 74.58 4.97
CA GLU A 150 -43.08 75.30 5.20
C GLU A 150 -43.10 76.68 4.52
N ASN A 151 -43.58 76.75 3.27
CA ASN A 151 -43.85 78.01 2.57
C ASN A 151 -44.91 78.89 3.29
N GLN A 152 -45.76 78.31 4.15
CA GLN A 152 -46.67 79.06 5.03
C GLN A 152 -46.03 79.44 6.38
N CYS A 153 -44.97 78.74 6.80
CA CYS A 153 -44.28 78.94 8.07
C CYS A 153 -43.06 79.89 7.95
N GLU A 154 -42.48 80.05 6.76
CA GLU A 154 -41.43 81.04 6.43
C GLU A 154 -41.91 82.51 6.44
N MET A 155 -43.19 82.76 6.74
CA MET A 155 -43.70 84.09 7.08
C MET A 155 -43.46 84.48 8.56
N SER A 156 -42.75 83.65 9.32
CA SER A 156 -42.44 83.96 10.72
C SER A 156 -41.14 83.30 11.18
N PHE A 157 -40.23 84.16 11.63
CA PHE A 157 -38.97 83.92 12.37
C PHE A 157 -37.70 83.64 11.57
N GLU A 158 -36.99 84.76 11.33
CA GLU A 158 -35.54 84.91 11.26
C GLU A 158 -34.84 84.47 12.57
N GLU A 159 -33.50 84.31 12.49
CA GLU A 159 -32.50 84.06 13.57
C GLU A 159 -32.35 82.59 14.05
N VAL A 160 -31.15 82.01 14.27
CA VAL A 160 -29.74 82.37 14.03
C VAL A 160 -28.85 81.15 14.41
N ILE A 161 -27.62 81.08 13.86
CA ILE A 161 -26.37 80.44 14.37
C ILE A 161 -26.31 78.89 14.37
N GLU A 162 -25.45 78.21 13.60
CA GLU A 162 -23.96 78.10 13.54
C GLU A 162 -23.35 77.04 14.50
N SER A 163 -22.34 76.30 13.97
CA SER A 163 -21.35 75.43 14.63
C SER A 163 -21.85 74.06 15.16
N ASP A 164 -21.08 72.97 15.17
CA ASP A 164 -19.62 72.84 15.29
C ASP A 164 -19.16 71.43 14.84
N ASP A 165 -17.95 71.35 14.30
CA ASP A 165 -17.27 70.17 13.77
C ASP A 165 -16.10 69.79 14.71
N GLN A 166 -16.06 68.58 15.26
CA GLN A 166 -14.81 68.02 15.83
C GLN A 166 -14.80 66.48 15.79
N PRO A 167 -13.70 65.86 15.32
CA PRO A 167 -13.46 64.41 15.34
C PRO A 167 -12.64 63.96 16.56
N SER A 168 -12.63 62.66 16.84
CA SER A 168 -11.61 62.06 17.73
C SER A 168 -11.22 60.62 17.31
N PRO A 169 -10.01 60.15 17.70
CA PRO A 169 -9.29 59.03 17.09
C PRO A 169 -9.31 57.74 17.94
N ALA A 170 -8.81 56.62 17.41
CA ALA A 170 -7.69 55.84 17.99
C ALA A 170 -7.62 54.33 17.60
N ILE A 171 -6.36 53.86 17.53
CA ILE A 171 -5.82 52.52 17.84
C ILE A 171 -5.65 51.48 16.72
N ASP A 172 -4.40 51.52 16.24
CA ASP A 172 -3.46 50.46 15.82
C ASP A 172 -3.64 49.06 16.43
N GLY A 173 -3.26 48.02 15.68
CA GLY A 173 -3.27 46.65 16.18
C GLY A 173 -3.04 45.56 15.15
N ARG A 174 -2.03 45.66 14.28
CA ARG A 174 -1.49 44.47 13.58
C ARG A 174 0.01 44.54 13.40
N SER A 175 0.73 43.85 14.26
CA SER A 175 2.09 43.38 14.01
C SER A 175 2.34 42.15 14.87
N LEU A 176 2.35 40.96 14.27
CA LEU A 176 3.18 39.84 14.69
C LEU A 176 3.41 38.92 13.47
N GLN A 177 4.48 39.21 12.74
CA GLN A 177 5.15 38.25 11.86
C GLN A 177 6.37 37.69 12.58
N LEU A 178 6.40 36.36 12.66
CA LEU A 178 7.52 35.42 12.50
C LEU A 178 8.87 35.72 13.15
N LEU A 179 9.33 34.77 13.97
CA LEU A 179 10.76 34.48 14.14
C LEU A 179 11.06 32.97 14.22
N PRO A 180 12.31 32.55 13.91
CA PRO A 180 12.63 31.27 13.29
C PRO A 180 13.07 30.16 14.25
N MET A 181 12.96 28.94 13.74
CA MET A 181 13.13 27.65 14.40
C MET A 181 14.61 27.24 14.49
N GLU A 182 15.15 27.15 15.70
CA GLU A 182 16.37 26.38 15.99
C GLU A 182 16.03 24.91 16.24
N GLN A 183 16.95 24.04 15.83
CA GLN A 183 16.78 22.59 15.85
C GLN A 183 17.17 22.02 17.22
N THR A 184 16.35 21.11 17.78
CA THR A 184 16.72 19.75 18.25
C THR A 184 15.51 19.07 18.94
N ASP A 185 15.36 17.76 18.73
CA ASP A 185 14.27 16.84 19.16
C ASP A 185 12.82 17.20 18.75
N LYS A 186 12.48 16.84 17.51
CA LYS A 186 11.45 17.52 16.72
C LYS A 186 10.04 16.90 16.64
N ASN A 187 9.80 15.65 17.05
CA ASN A 187 8.48 15.04 16.83
C ASN A 187 7.53 15.08 18.04
N GLU A 188 8.05 14.92 19.26
CA GLU A 188 7.20 14.92 20.46
C GLU A 188 6.90 16.35 20.96
N SER A 189 7.84 17.29 20.79
CA SER A 189 7.63 18.72 21.12
C SER A 189 6.66 19.41 20.17
N LEU A 190 6.78 19.16 18.86
CA LEU A 190 5.92 19.73 17.82
C LEU A 190 4.47 19.24 17.95
N GLY A 191 4.26 17.94 18.22
CA GLY A 191 2.93 17.38 18.43
C GLY A 191 2.20 18.00 19.62
N ASN A 192 2.91 18.24 20.72
CA ASN A 192 2.36 18.89 21.91
C ASN A 192 2.01 20.38 21.68
N GLU A 193 2.84 21.09 20.90
CA GLU A 193 2.55 22.47 20.53
C GLU A 193 1.33 22.56 19.60
N ILE A 194 1.26 21.72 18.57
CA ILE A 194 0.10 21.64 17.66
C ILE A 194 -1.17 21.31 18.45
N ARG A 195 -1.11 20.30 19.33
CA ARG A 195 -2.24 19.92 20.18
C ARG A 195 -2.72 21.09 21.04
N THR A 196 -1.81 21.86 21.64
CA THR A 196 -2.15 23.04 22.46
C THR A 196 -2.86 24.11 21.62
N ARG A 197 -2.37 24.37 20.40
CA ARG A 197 -3.01 25.33 19.48
C ARG A 197 -4.39 24.86 19.00
N LEU A 198 -4.55 23.55 18.75
CA LEU A 198 -5.85 22.98 18.36
C LEU A 198 -6.86 23.06 19.52
N LEU A 199 -6.44 22.79 20.76
CA LEU A 199 -7.29 22.92 21.94
C LEU A 199 -7.72 24.38 22.20
N ALA A 200 -6.91 25.35 21.80
CA ALA A 200 -7.24 26.77 21.89
C ALA A 200 -8.19 27.26 20.77
N SER A 201 -8.42 26.44 19.73
CA SER A 201 -9.33 26.77 18.63
C SER A 201 -10.78 26.51 19.02
N SER A 202 -11.70 27.38 18.57
CA SER A 202 -13.15 27.18 18.73
C SER A 202 -13.71 26.09 17.81
N ASP A 203 -13.01 25.76 16.72
CA ASP A 203 -13.38 24.69 15.79
C ASP A 203 -12.11 24.00 15.24
N PRO A 204 -11.48 23.10 16.03
CA PRO A 204 -10.26 22.44 15.62
C PRO A 204 -10.46 21.58 14.36
N SER A 205 -11.64 20.97 14.17
CA SER A 205 -11.96 20.22 12.97
C SER A 205 -11.96 21.08 11.71
N LYS A 206 -12.58 22.27 11.75
CA LYS A 206 -12.59 23.18 10.61
C LYS A 206 -11.20 23.74 10.29
N VAL A 207 -10.43 24.12 11.31
CA VAL A 207 -9.06 24.63 11.13
C VAL A 207 -8.18 23.60 10.41
N VAL A 208 -8.21 22.34 10.85
CA VAL A 208 -7.41 21.28 10.21
C VAL A 208 -7.89 21.03 8.78
N LEU A 209 -9.20 21.03 8.53
CA LEU A 209 -9.74 20.85 7.19
C LEU A 209 -9.30 21.97 6.25
N ASP A 210 -9.31 23.22 6.71
CA ASP A 210 -8.88 24.39 5.95
C ASP A 210 -7.38 24.36 5.64
N ILE A 211 -6.55 23.87 6.58
CA ILE A 211 -5.10 23.68 6.37
C ILE A 211 -4.85 22.65 5.25
N ILE A 212 -5.57 21.53 5.26
CA ILE A 212 -5.42 20.48 4.24
C ILE A 212 -5.90 20.97 2.87
N GLN A 213 -6.99 21.73 2.83
CA GLN A 213 -7.53 22.27 1.57
C GLN A 213 -6.71 23.43 1.00
N ASN A 214 -6.08 24.22 1.87
CA ASN A 214 -5.28 25.40 1.50
C ASN A 214 -3.84 25.28 2.02
N PRO A 215 -3.05 24.32 1.51
CA PRO A 215 -1.68 24.14 1.96
C PRO A 215 -0.87 25.40 1.66
N SER A 216 -0.18 25.94 2.68
CA SER A 216 0.67 27.13 2.53
C SER A 216 1.92 26.87 1.66
N ILE A 217 2.19 25.61 1.30
CA ILE A 217 3.34 25.17 0.51
C ILE A 217 2.88 24.72 -0.90
N PRO A 218 3.37 25.34 -2.00
CA PRO A 218 2.90 25.07 -3.37
C PRO A 218 3.18 23.65 -3.91
N HIS A 219 4.10 22.90 -3.31
CA HIS A 219 4.52 21.56 -3.79
C HIS A 219 3.52 20.43 -3.47
N CYS A 220 2.46 20.71 -2.70
CA CYS A 220 1.37 19.76 -2.41
C CYS A 220 0.32 19.67 -3.54
N ARG A 221 0.51 20.40 -4.66
CA ARG A 221 -0.29 20.29 -5.89
C ARG A 221 0.52 19.65 -7.01
N LYS A 222 0.03 18.53 -7.54
CA LYS A 222 0.54 17.95 -8.79
C LYS A 222 -0.60 17.89 -9.81
N GLY A 223 -0.51 18.67 -10.88
CA GLY A 223 -1.53 18.72 -11.93
C GLY A 223 -2.91 19.20 -11.45
N ASN A 224 -3.97 18.68 -12.08
CA ASN A 224 -5.39 19.09 -11.97
C ASN A 224 -5.97 19.09 -10.52
N ASN A 225 -5.58 20.05 -9.67
CA ASN A 225 -6.21 20.34 -8.37
C ASN A 225 -6.28 19.19 -7.33
N VAL A 226 -5.50 18.12 -7.47
CA VAL A 226 -5.50 17.03 -6.46
C VAL A 226 -4.67 17.43 -5.24
N ILE A 227 -5.29 17.43 -4.06
CA ILE A 227 -4.65 17.67 -2.76
C ILE A 227 -3.87 16.41 -2.38
N ILE A 228 -2.56 16.54 -2.16
CA ILE A 228 -1.72 15.43 -1.68
C ILE A 228 -1.49 15.59 -0.19
N ILE A 229 -1.87 14.58 0.59
CA ILE A 229 -1.57 14.50 2.02
C ILE A 229 -0.10 14.11 2.17
N ASP A 230 0.64 14.88 2.94
CA ASP A 230 2.04 14.63 3.33
C ASP A 230 2.19 14.35 4.83
N ASP A 231 3.42 14.08 5.28
CA ASP A 231 3.73 13.74 6.67
C ASP A 231 3.33 14.85 7.67
N GLY A 232 3.37 16.12 7.25
CA GLY A 232 2.97 17.25 8.10
C GLY A 232 1.46 17.21 8.38
N HIS A 233 0.66 16.89 7.37
CA HIS A 233 -0.78 16.70 7.53
C HIS A 233 -1.10 15.49 8.42
N ILE A 234 -0.33 14.40 8.33
CA ILE A 234 -0.51 13.23 9.20
C ILE A 234 -0.35 13.63 10.67
N VAL A 235 0.72 14.34 11.03
CA VAL A 235 0.96 14.76 12.43
C VAL A 235 -0.22 15.58 12.96
N ILE A 236 -0.78 16.50 12.16
CA ILE A 236 -1.93 17.32 12.57
C ILE A 236 -3.19 16.45 12.73
N LEU A 237 -3.45 15.55 11.78
CA LEU A 237 -4.60 14.64 11.82
C LEU A 237 -4.52 13.66 13.00
N GLU A 238 -3.33 13.15 13.33
CA GLU A 238 -3.12 12.31 14.52
C GLU A 238 -3.47 13.06 15.81
N GLN A 239 -3.06 14.33 15.95
CA GLN A 239 -3.43 15.11 17.12
C GLN A 239 -4.93 15.39 17.16
N LEU A 240 -5.56 15.68 16.02
CA LEU A 240 -7.00 15.91 15.95
C LEU A 240 -7.79 14.65 16.32
N MET A 241 -7.35 13.48 15.87
CA MET A 241 -7.94 12.19 16.24
C MET A 241 -7.90 11.97 17.76
N ARG A 242 -6.78 12.28 18.42
CA ARG A 242 -6.64 12.17 19.88
C ARG A 242 -7.47 13.19 20.65
N ILE A 243 -7.66 14.40 20.10
CA ILE A 243 -8.55 15.42 20.69
C ILE A 243 -10.01 15.00 20.56
N SER A 244 -10.36 14.28 19.48
CA SER A 244 -11.72 13.78 19.20
C SER A 244 -12.81 14.86 19.35
N PRO A 245 -12.73 15.98 18.58
CA PRO A 245 -13.71 17.06 18.70
C PRO A 245 -15.07 16.66 18.13
N GLN A 246 -16.12 17.36 18.58
CA GLN A 246 -17.46 17.22 18.02
C GLN A 246 -17.51 17.85 16.62
N ILE A 247 -17.75 17.02 15.60
CA ILE A 247 -17.77 17.45 14.20
C ILE A 247 -19.12 18.05 13.84
N LYS A 248 -19.12 19.34 13.49
CA LYS A 248 -20.33 20.04 13.01
C LYS A 248 -20.76 19.51 11.64
N PRO A 249 -22.07 19.48 11.32
CA PRO A 249 -22.57 18.97 10.03
C PRO A 249 -21.97 19.65 8.80
N CYS A 250 -21.81 20.98 8.82
CA CYS A 250 -21.21 21.73 7.70
C CYS A 250 -19.76 21.29 7.43
N VAL A 251 -18.96 21.10 8.48
CA VAL A 251 -17.58 20.64 8.38
C VAL A 251 -17.53 19.20 7.85
N ARG A 252 -18.47 18.34 8.26
CA ARG A 252 -18.58 16.96 7.75
C ARG A 252 -18.87 16.93 6.25
N GLU A 253 -19.73 17.80 5.75
CA GLU A 253 -20.06 17.89 4.33
C GLU A 253 -18.84 18.33 3.49
N GLU A 254 -18.08 19.30 3.99
CA GLU A 254 -16.82 19.72 3.37
C GLU A 254 -15.76 18.60 3.38
N ALA A 255 -15.62 17.89 4.51
CA ALA A 255 -14.72 16.75 4.62
C ALA A 255 -15.13 15.61 3.67
N THR A 256 -16.42 15.39 3.47
CA THR A 256 -16.94 14.39 2.51
C THR A 256 -16.49 14.73 1.08
N ARG A 257 -16.62 15.99 0.66
CA ARG A 257 -16.11 16.44 -0.65
C ARG A 257 -14.61 16.21 -0.81
N LEU A 258 -13.82 16.53 0.22
CA LEU A 258 -12.37 16.29 0.21
C LEU A 258 -12.03 14.80 0.07
N VAL A 259 -12.68 13.95 0.87
CA VAL A 259 -12.45 12.50 0.88
C VAL A 259 -12.85 11.86 -0.45
N LEU A 260 -13.92 12.31 -1.11
CA LEU A 260 -14.30 11.80 -2.42
C LEU A 260 -13.24 12.12 -3.49
N ASN A 261 -12.67 13.33 -3.47
CA ASN A 261 -11.57 13.69 -4.36
C ASN A 261 -10.32 12.84 -4.09
N LEU A 262 -10.01 12.59 -2.81
CA LEU A 262 -8.89 11.72 -2.41
C LEU A 262 -9.11 10.25 -2.79
N LYS A 263 -10.35 9.75 -2.75
CA LYS A 263 -10.67 8.36 -3.14
C LYS A 263 -10.24 8.08 -4.58
N ALA A 264 -10.52 9.01 -5.50
CA ALA A 264 -10.11 8.90 -6.90
C ALA A 264 -8.57 8.84 -7.02
N TYR A 265 -7.86 9.70 -6.29
CA TYR A 265 -6.39 9.72 -6.29
C TYR A 265 -5.77 8.43 -5.72
N ILE A 266 -6.33 7.91 -4.62
CA ILE A 266 -5.84 6.69 -3.98
C ILE A 266 -6.09 5.46 -4.84
N GLY A 267 -7.22 5.41 -5.56
CA GLY A 267 -7.50 4.31 -6.51
C GLY A 267 -6.40 4.13 -7.55
N GLU A 268 -5.74 5.21 -7.96
CA GLU A 268 -4.62 5.19 -8.92
C GLU A 268 -3.23 5.08 -8.24
N ASN A 269 -3.11 5.36 -6.94
CA ASN A 269 -1.83 5.50 -6.23
C ASN A 269 -1.79 4.81 -4.85
N THR A 270 -2.27 3.58 -4.75
CA THR A 270 -2.33 2.82 -3.47
C THR A 270 -0.96 2.55 -2.82
N GLU A 271 0.15 2.76 -3.54
CA GLU A 271 1.51 2.61 -3.02
C GLU A 271 1.93 3.75 -2.07
N ASN A 272 1.27 4.91 -2.13
CA ASN A 272 1.56 6.03 -1.25
C ASN A 272 0.92 5.83 0.13
N SER A 273 1.63 5.13 1.02
CA SER A 273 1.13 4.81 2.37
C SER A 273 0.74 6.05 3.19
N VAL A 274 1.40 7.20 2.99
CA VAL A 274 1.10 8.45 3.71
C VAL A 274 -0.24 9.01 3.27
N ALA A 275 -0.50 9.06 1.95
CA ALA A 275 -1.78 9.51 1.42
C ALA A 275 -2.94 8.58 1.85
N VAL A 276 -2.73 7.27 1.80
CA VAL A 276 -3.72 6.28 2.25
C VAL A 276 -4.00 6.44 3.76
N LEU A 277 -2.96 6.66 4.57
CA LEU A 277 -3.11 6.87 6.00
C LEU A 277 -3.93 8.14 6.30
N GLY A 278 -3.61 9.25 5.64
CA GLY A 278 -4.35 10.50 5.81
C GLY A 278 -5.82 10.37 5.42
N PHE A 279 -6.11 9.65 4.34
CA PHE A 279 -7.49 9.34 3.96
C PHE A 279 -8.23 8.54 5.04
N LEU A 280 -7.61 7.50 5.59
CA LEU A 280 -8.21 6.72 6.68
C LEU A 280 -8.41 7.59 7.93
N LEU A 281 -7.44 8.44 8.29
CA LEU A 281 -7.58 9.39 9.40
C LEU A 281 -8.78 10.33 9.19
N LEU A 282 -8.94 10.89 7.99
CA LEU A 282 -10.10 11.72 7.64
C LEU A 282 -11.42 10.94 7.79
N LEU A 283 -11.48 9.69 7.33
CA LEU A 283 -12.68 8.86 7.49
C LEU A 283 -13.05 8.67 8.96
N SER A 284 -12.07 8.38 9.82
CA SER A 284 -12.31 8.17 11.24
C SER A 284 -12.69 9.46 11.96
N ILE A 285 -11.92 10.54 11.78
CA ILE A 285 -12.10 11.79 12.52
C ILE A 285 -13.44 12.43 12.19
N TYR A 286 -13.82 12.47 10.91
CA TYR A 286 -15.05 13.15 10.47
C TYR A 286 -16.29 12.24 10.50
N GLY A 287 -16.15 11.00 10.98
CA GLY A 287 -17.25 10.05 11.12
C GLY A 287 -17.81 9.59 9.77
N LEU A 288 -16.94 9.37 8.79
CA LEU A 288 -17.32 9.05 7.42
C LEU A 288 -17.22 7.55 7.08
N VAL A 289 -16.67 6.73 7.97
CA VAL A 289 -16.55 5.26 7.79
C VAL A 289 -17.83 4.59 7.27
N PRO A 290 -19.05 4.90 7.78
CA PRO A 290 -20.29 4.25 7.34
C PRO A 290 -20.66 4.48 5.86
N TYR A 291 -20.06 5.47 5.19
CA TYR A 291 -20.33 5.76 3.78
C TYR A 291 -19.46 4.94 2.82
N PHE A 292 -18.59 4.08 3.33
CA PHE A 292 -17.62 3.32 2.54
C PHE A 292 -17.82 1.81 2.73
N ASP A 293 -17.48 1.04 1.70
CA ASP A 293 -17.46 -0.42 1.82
C ASP A 293 -16.38 -0.84 2.83
N GLU A 294 -16.80 -1.64 3.80
CA GLU A 294 -15.94 -2.04 4.89
C GLU A 294 -14.75 -2.90 4.43
N ASN A 295 -14.93 -3.71 3.37
CA ASN A 295 -13.85 -4.53 2.82
C ASN A 295 -12.86 -3.69 2.01
N GLU A 296 -13.31 -2.64 1.32
CA GLU A 296 -12.45 -1.64 0.69
C GLU A 296 -11.56 -0.96 1.74
N VAL A 297 -12.16 -0.47 2.84
CA VAL A 297 -11.42 0.17 3.94
C VAL A 297 -10.42 -0.81 4.56
N LEU A 298 -10.82 -2.07 4.80
CA LEU A 298 -9.94 -3.11 5.35
C LEU A 298 -8.73 -3.40 4.44
N LYS A 299 -8.91 -3.37 3.11
CA LYS A 299 -7.79 -3.53 2.16
C LYS A 299 -6.79 -2.39 2.26
N LEU A 300 -7.25 -1.15 2.48
CA LEU A 300 -6.39 0.02 2.64
C LEU A 300 -5.45 -0.10 3.84
N PHE A 301 -5.92 -0.74 4.94
CA PHE A 301 -5.07 -1.00 6.11
C PHE A 301 -3.83 -1.84 5.79
N GLY A 302 -3.86 -2.70 4.77
CA GLY A 302 -2.69 -3.46 4.34
C GLY A 302 -1.52 -2.60 3.85
N PHE A 303 -1.80 -1.38 3.36
CA PHE A 303 -0.79 -0.44 2.88
C PHE A 303 -0.28 0.49 3.99
N VAL A 304 -1.03 0.64 5.08
CA VAL A 304 -0.68 1.57 6.18
C VAL A 304 -0.28 0.87 7.48
N ALA A 305 -0.29 -0.46 7.52
CA ALA A 305 0.01 -1.25 8.73
C ALA A 305 1.41 -0.99 9.32
N GLN A 306 2.33 -0.44 8.53
CA GLN A 306 3.66 0.00 8.95
C GLN A 306 3.66 1.26 9.83
N HIS A 307 2.57 2.02 9.86
CA HIS A 307 2.43 3.23 10.68
C HIS A 307 1.90 2.90 12.07
N LYS A 308 2.48 3.47 13.13
CA LYS A 308 2.10 3.14 14.52
C LYS A 308 0.63 3.46 14.81
N ILE A 309 0.14 4.59 14.32
CA ILE A 309 -1.26 5.02 14.49
C ILE A 309 -2.27 4.07 13.82
N ALA A 310 -1.86 3.27 12.84
CA ALA A 310 -2.79 2.41 12.10
C ALA A 310 -3.50 1.39 13.00
N VAL A 311 -2.85 0.92 14.06
CA VAL A 311 -3.42 -0.02 15.02
C VAL A 311 -4.54 0.62 15.85
N GLU A 312 -4.31 1.85 16.32
CA GLU A 312 -5.29 2.65 17.07
C GLU A 312 -6.48 2.98 16.15
N LEU A 313 -6.18 3.43 14.93
CA LEU A 313 -7.17 3.78 13.91
C LEU A 313 -8.05 2.59 13.52
N PHE A 314 -7.48 1.39 13.42
CA PHE A 314 -8.23 0.17 13.14
C PHE A 314 -9.32 -0.09 14.19
N GLY A 315 -9.01 0.21 15.46
CA GLY A 315 -9.93 0.06 16.57
C GLY A 315 -11.01 1.14 16.57
N THR A 316 -10.63 2.40 16.36
CA THR A 316 -11.59 3.53 16.33
C THR A 316 -12.59 3.43 15.18
N MET A 317 -12.21 2.76 14.08
CA MET A 317 -13.10 2.49 12.95
C MET A 317 -14.08 1.33 13.19
N GLY A 318 -13.99 0.64 14.33
CA GLY A 318 -14.88 -0.48 14.65
C GLY A 318 -14.53 -1.78 13.92
N LEU A 319 -13.29 -1.93 13.43
CA LEU A 319 -12.84 -3.13 12.68
C LEU A 319 -12.20 -4.19 13.58
N ALA A 320 -12.22 -3.98 14.90
CA ALA A 320 -11.51 -4.81 15.88
C ALA A 320 -11.92 -6.29 15.83
N ASP A 321 -13.17 -6.61 15.48
CA ASP A 321 -13.68 -7.96 15.31
C ASP A 321 -13.01 -8.71 14.14
N LYS A 322 -12.51 -7.98 13.13
CA LYS A 322 -11.86 -8.52 11.93
C LYS A 322 -10.35 -8.66 12.06
N VAL A 323 -9.76 -8.29 13.20
CA VAL A 323 -8.30 -8.29 13.41
C VAL A 323 -7.66 -9.64 13.10
N SER A 324 -8.31 -10.76 13.46
CA SER A 324 -7.77 -12.10 13.21
C SER A 324 -7.60 -12.40 11.72
N HIS A 325 -8.61 -12.09 10.91
CA HIS A 325 -8.55 -12.28 9.46
C HIS A 325 -7.51 -11.32 8.83
N PHE A 326 -7.46 -10.08 9.31
CA PHE A 326 -6.49 -9.09 8.83
C PHE A 326 -5.03 -9.50 9.11
N VAL A 327 -4.74 -9.99 10.33
CA VAL A 327 -3.41 -10.49 10.72
C VAL A 327 -2.99 -11.67 9.84
N GLN A 328 -3.89 -12.63 9.58
CA GLN A 328 -3.59 -13.75 8.67
C GLN A 328 -3.25 -13.28 7.25
N ASN A 329 -3.93 -12.25 6.76
CA ASN A 329 -3.64 -11.64 5.46
C ASN A 329 -2.25 -10.97 5.43
N LEU A 330 -1.85 -10.26 6.49
CA LEU A 330 -0.51 -9.67 6.62
C LEU A 330 0.59 -10.75 6.63
N ILE A 331 0.38 -11.83 7.37
CA ILE A 331 1.30 -12.98 7.40
C ILE A 331 1.45 -13.59 5.99
N ARG A 332 0.33 -13.82 5.29
CA ARG A 332 0.36 -14.35 3.91
C ARG A 332 1.12 -13.44 2.93
N LYS A 333 1.11 -12.13 3.17
CA LYS A 333 1.85 -11.11 2.41
C LYS A 333 3.32 -10.93 2.87
N LYS A 334 3.78 -11.71 3.86
CA LYS A 334 5.12 -11.59 4.47
C LYS A 334 5.38 -10.28 5.22
N GLN A 335 4.31 -9.58 5.63
CA GLN A 335 4.37 -8.36 6.46
C GLN A 335 4.39 -8.75 7.94
N HIS A 336 5.45 -9.46 8.37
CA HIS A 336 5.51 -10.09 9.69
C HIS A 336 5.60 -9.07 10.83
N VAL A 337 6.37 -7.99 10.65
CA VAL A 337 6.53 -6.96 11.68
C VAL A 337 5.20 -6.26 11.94
N GLU A 338 4.47 -5.93 10.88
CA GLU A 338 3.15 -5.32 10.94
C GLU A 338 2.15 -6.27 11.59
N ALA A 339 2.13 -7.54 11.19
CA ALA A 339 1.25 -8.56 11.80
C ALA A 339 1.47 -8.65 13.31
N VAL A 340 2.72 -8.63 13.76
CA VAL A 340 3.08 -8.68 15.19
C VAL A 340 2.54 -7.49 15.97
N ARG A 341 2.58 -6.27 15.41
CA ARG A 341 2.00 -5.08 16.07
C ARG A 341 0.51 -5.25 16.34
N PHE A 342 -0.24 -5.79 15.39
CA PHE A 342 -1.67 -6.07 15.57
C PHE A 342 -1.92 -7.21 16.57
N ILE A 343 -1.13 -8.29 16.52
CA ILE A 343 -1.19 -9.40 17.49
C ILE A 343 -1.02 -8.88 18.93
N CYS A 344 0.01 -8.05 19.15
CA CYS A 344 0.33 -7.49 20.45
C CYS A 344 -0.74 -6.51 20.94
N ALA A 345 -1.18 -5.58 20.09
CA ALA A 345 -2.13 -4.54 20.49
C ALA A 345 -3.53 -5.09 20.82
N TYR A 346 -3.99 -6.11 20.11
CA TYR A 346 -5.29 -6.75 20.36
C TYR A 346 -5.19 -7.95 21.31
N ASN A 347 -4.04 -8.14 21.96
CA ASN A 347 -3.74 -9.22 22.91
C ASN A 347 -4.22 -10.59 22.41
N MET A 348 -3.94 -10.91 21.15
CA MET A 348 -4.30 -12.19 20.57
C MET A 348 -3.53 -13.30 21.33
N ALA A 349 -4.21 -14.43 21.61
CA ALA A 349 -3.73 -15.48 22.53
C ALA A 349 -2.36 -16.11 22.20
N ASN A 350 -1.78 -15.82 21.03
CA ASN A 350 -0.55 -16.41 20.53
C ASN A 350 0.64 -15.44 20.56
N LYS A 351 1.03 -14.92 21.74
CA LYS A 351 2.27 -14.12 21.84
C LYS A 351 3.53 -14.89 21.41
N ASN A 352 3.54 -16.22 21.58
CA ASN A 352 4.62 -17.08 21.10
C ASN A 352 4.73 -17.05 19.56
N GLN A 353 3.59 -17.00 18.86
CA GLN A 353 3.56 -16.85 17.40
C GLN A 353 4.15 -15.51 16.95
N ALA A 354 4.05 -14.45 17.76
CA ALA A 354 4.67 -13.17 17.43
C ALA A 354 6.20 -13.26 17.39
N VAL A 355 6.80 -13.94 18.37
CA VAL A 355 8.26 -14.17 18.41
C VAL A 355 8.70 -15.03 17.22
N ASP A 356 7.96 -16.09 16.89
CA ASP A 356 8.25 -16.97 15.76
C ASP A 356 8.22 -16.19 14.41
N LEU A 357 7.22 -15.33 14.22
CA LEU A 357 7.09 -14.47 13.03
C LEU A 357 8.25 -13.49 12.89
N LEU A 358 8.68 -12.87 13.99
CA LEU A 358 9.85 -11.98 14.00
C LEU A 358 11.14 -12.76 13.69
N HIS A 359 11.30 -13.95 14.25
CA HIS A 359 12.46 -14.80 13.96
C HIS A 359 12.50 -15.19 12.47
N GLU A 360 11.38 -15.59 11.88
CA GLU A 360 11.29 -15.90 10.44
C GLU A 360 11.63 -14.67 9.57
N HIS A 361 11.18 -13.48 9.99
CA HIS A 361 11.49 -12.23 9.29
C HIS A 361 12.99 -11.91 9.32
N VAL A 362 13.63 -12.05 10.49
CA VAL A 362 15.07 -11.86 10.68
C VAL A 362 15.88 -12.83 9.82
N GLN A 363 15.51 -14.11 9.80
CA GLN A 363 16.20 -15.11 8.96
C GLN A 363 16.02 -14.82 7.47
N SER A 364 14.82 -14.40 7.06
CA SER A 364 14.55 -14.02 5.67
C SER A 364 15.42 -12.83 5.23
N ALA A 365 15.52 -11.79 6.06
CA ALA A 365 16.37 -10.63 5.79
C ALA A 365 17.85 -11.02 5.64
N LYS A 366 18.33 -11.90 6.51
CA LYS A 366 19.70 -12.46 6.45
C LYS A 366 19.96 -13.19 5.13
N VAL A 367 19.11 -14.13 4.74
CA VAL A 367 19.26 -14.92 3.50
C VAL A 367 19.23 -14.01 2.27
N ILE A 368 18.35 -13.01 2.24
CA ILE A 368 18.27 -12.05 1.13
C ILE A 368 19.59 -11.28 1.00
N SER A 369 20.09 -10.73 2.10
CA SER A 369 21.36 -9.98 2.13
C SER A 369 22.54 -10.84 1.70
N GLU A 370 22.65 -12.07 2.22
CA GLU A 370 23.73 -13.01 1.86
C GLU A 370 23.67 -13.41 0.39
N SER A 371 22.47 -13.68 -0.13
CA SER A 371 22.28 -14.00 -1.56
C SER A 371 22.65 -12.82 -2.47
N ASN A 372 22.38 -11.58 -2.06
CA ASN A 372 22.75 -10.39 -2.81
C ASN A 372 24.26 -10.14 -2.74
N CYS A 373 24.90 -10.46 -1.62
CA CYS A 373 26.34 -10.32 -1.45
C CYS A 373 27.17 -11.37 -2.22
N THR A 374 26.61 -12.56 -2.49
CA THR A 374 27.29 -13.62 -3.26
C THR A 374 27.17 -13.43 -4.77
N LYS A 375 26.10 -12.82 -5.26
CA LYS A 375 25.83 -12.59 -6.69
C LYS A 375 26.69 -11.49 -7.33
N THR A 376 27.36 -10.66 -6.54
CA THR A 376 28.12 -9.50 -7.06
C THR A 376 29.45 -9.35 -6.35
N ASN A 377 30.45 -8.83 -7.07
CA ASN A 377 31.73 -8.43 -6.48
C ASN A 377 31.79 -6.93 -6.13
N SER A 378 30.74 -6.16 -6.45
CA SER A 378 30.71 -4.72 -6.17
C SER A 378 30.52 -4.44 -4.68
N VAL A 379 31.50 -3.79 -4.06
CA VAL A 379 31.46 -3.35 -2.66
C VAL A 379 30.23 -2.48 -2.38
N LYS A 380 29.92 -1.53 -3.27
CA LYS A 380 28.77 -0.62 -3.14
C LYS A 380 27.42 -1.35 -3.08
N ILE A 381 27.27 -2.42 -3.85
CA ILE A 381 26.03 -3.22 -3.86
C ILE A 381 25.95 -4.09 -2.60
N LYS A 382 27.08 -4.66 -2.15
CA LYS A 382 27.14 -5.40 -0.88
C LYS A 382 26.80 -4.52 0.31
N ASP A 383 27.33 -3.30 0.34
CA ASP A 383 27.05 -2.36 1.42
C ASP A 383 25.59 -1.91 1.44
N LYS A 384 24.98 -1.69 0.27
CA LYS A 384 23.54 -1.41 0.17
C LYS A 384 22.68 -2.57 0.69
N ALA A 385 23.06 -3.81 0.38
CA ALA A 385 22.36 -5.00 0.88
C ALA A 385 22.47 -5.12 2.41
N ARG A 386 23.66 -4.86 2.97
CA ARG A 386 23.88 -4.84 4.42
C ARG A 386 23.11 -3.71 5.11
N ASP A 387 23.07 -2.51 4.52
CA ASP A 387 22.28 -1.40 5.05
C ASP A 387 20.79 -1.75 5.11
N GLN A 388 20.27 -2.37 4.05
CA GLN A 388 18.89 -2.82 4.01
C GLN A 388 18.60 -3.90 5.07
N GLU A 389 19.54 -4.82 5.31
CA GLU A 389 19.44 -5.79 6.41
C GLU A 389 19.43 -5.08 7.77
N ILE A 390 20.35 -4.14 8.02
CA ILE A 390 20.43 -3.39 9.27
C ILE A 390 19.14 -2.60 9.52
N ASP A 391 18.57 -1.93 8.51
CA ASP A 391 17.35 -1.15 8.65
C ASP A 391 16.13 -2.04 8.94
N THR A 392 16.08 -3.23 8.33
CA THR A 392 15.09 -4.26 8.65
C THR A 392 15.22 -4.72 10.10
N LEU A 393 16.43 -5.03 10.54
CA LEU A 393 16.72 -5.45 11.91
C LEU A 393 16.38 -4.37 12.95
N ARG A 394 16.68 -3.10 12.66
CA ARG A 394 16.28 -1.95 13.50
C ARG A 394 14.77 -1.82 13.59
N THR A 395 14.05 -2.06 12.50
CA THR A 395 12.59 -2.05 12.48
C THR A 395 12.00 -3.15 13.38
N VAL A 396 12.61 -4.34 13.39
CA VAL A 396 12.25 -5.42 14.31
C VAL A 396 12.52 -5.05 15.77
N LEU A 397 13.69 -4.48 16.07
CA LEU A 397 14.01 -3.99 17.43
C LEU A 397 13.01 -2.95 17.92
N GLN A 398 12.64 -2.00 17.05
CA GLN A 398 11.63 -1.00 17.37
C GLN A 398 10.28 -1.66 17.67
N CYS A 399 9.88 -2.67 16.88
CA CYS A 399 8.65 -3.42 17.12
C CYS A 399 8.66 -4.15 18.47
N ILE A 400 9.78 -4.79 18.84
CA ILE A 400 9.93 -5.47 20.13
C ILE A 400 9.77 -4.46 21.28
N SER A 401 10.42 -3.30 21.18
CA SER A 401 10.35 -2.23 22.18
C SER A 401 8.96 -1.63 22.29
N ASP A 402 8.29 -1.34 21.16
CA ASP A 402 6.97 -0.71 21.13
C ASP A 402 5.88 -1.62 21.74
N ASN A 403 6.07 -2.94 21.64
CA ASN A 403 5.05 -3.94 22.04
C ASN A 403 5.41 -4.72 23.32
N ASN A 404 6.49 -4.34 24.01
CA ASN A 404 6.98 -5.03 25.23
C ASN A 404 7.11 -6.56 25.06
N ILE A 405 7.68 -7.00 23.94
CA ILE A 405 7.86 -8.43 23.66
C ILE A 405 9.07 -8.95 24.46
N GLU A 406 8.82 -9.85 25.40
CA GLU A 406 9.86 -10.47 26.23
C GLU A 406 10.60 -11.57 25.45
N SER A 407 11.61 -11.20 24.67
CA SER A 407 12.47 -12.16 23.96
C SER A 407 13.94 -11.72 23.96
N VAL A 408 14.62 -12.01 25.07
CA VAL A 408 16.05 -11.69 25.29
C VAL A 408 16.95 -12.36 24.24
N ASP A 409 16.64 -13.60 23.85
CA ASP A 409 17.42 -14.35 22.86
C ASP A 409 17.39 -13.68 21.48
N LEU A 410 16.19 -13.38 20.97
CA LEU A 410 16.02 -12.65 19.70
C LEU A 410 16.68 -11.26 19.72
N LEU A 411 16.57 -10.53 20.84
CA LEU A 411 17.23 -9.22 21.00
C LEU A 411 18.75 -9.34 20.87
N ASN A 412 19.35 -10.29 21.58
CA ASN A 412 20.80 -10.54 21.52
C ASN A 412 21.24 -10.98 20.12
N GLN A 413 20.46 -11.85 19.47
CA GLN A 413 20.72 -12.31 18.10
C GLN A 413 20.73 -11.15 17.11
N ILE A 414 19.72 -10.27 17.16
CA ILE A 414 19.61 -9.12 16.27
C ILE A 414 20.74 -8.11 16.53
N GLN A 415 21.02 -7.79 17.79
CA GLN A 415 22.09 -6.86 18.15
C GLN A 415 23.48 -7.38 17.71
N GLY A 416 23.74 -8.67 17.93
CA GLY A 416 24.95 -9.34 17.46
C GLY A 416 25.10 -9.25 15.94
N ARG A 417 24.01 -9.48 15.19
CA ARG A 417 24.03 -9.39 13.73
C ARG A 417 24.25 -7.97 13.22
N ILE A 418 23.61 -6.96 13.81
CA ILE A 418 23.84 -5.54 13.47
C ILE A 418 25.30 -5.17 13.68
N PHE A 419 25.91 -5.64 14.78
CA PHE A 419 27.32 -5.41 15.08
C PHE A 419 28.24 -6.07 14.02
N GLU A 420 27.97 -7.32 13.64
CA GLU A 420 28.71 -8.01 12.57
C GLU A 420 28.65 -7.26 11.24
N LEU A 421 27.45 -6.88 10.80
CA LEU A 421 27.24 -6.17 9.53
C LEU A 421 27.95 -4.81 9.53
N SER A 422 27.85 -4.08 10.65
CA SER A 422 28.54 -2.80 10.83
C SER A 422 30.07 -2.95 10.79
N ARG A 423 30.60 -4.04 11.34
CA ARG A 423 32.03 -4.35 11.29
C ARG A 423 32.49 -4.68 9.86
N GLN A 424 31.71 -5.47 9.13
CA GLN A 424 32.04 -5.83 7.74
C GLN A 424 32.16 -4.61 6.82
N LYS A 425 31.38 -3.55 7.02
CA LYS A 425 31.51 -2.30 6.24
C LYS A 425 32.82 -1.55 6.51
N ARG A 426 33.31 -1.55 7.75
CA ARG A 426 34.56 -0.86 8.14
C ARG A 426 35.81 -1.43 7.49
N TYR A 427 35.81 -2.71 7.12
CA TYR A 427 36.96 -3.36 6.47
C TYR A 427 37.13 -2.99 4.98
N PHE A 428 36.13 -2.38 4.33
CA PHE A 428 36.20 -2.03 2.90
C PHE A 428 36.31 -0.52 2.64
N SER A 429 36.44 0.31 3.67
CA SER A 429 36.62 1.77 3.58
C SER A 429 38.06 2.24 3.90
N VAL A 430 39.03 1.33 3.89
CA VAL A 430 40.46 1.65 4.05
C VAL A 430 41.19 1.42 2.74
#